data_AF-A0AAD9LB94-F1
#
_entry.id   AF-A0AAD9LB94-F1
#
_cell.length_a   1.000
_cell.length_b   1.000
_cell.length_c   1.000
_cell.angle_alpha   90.00
_cell.angle_beta   90.00
_cell.angle_gamma   90.00
#
_symmetry.space_group_name_H-M   'P 1'
#
loop_
_entity.id
_entity.type
_entity.pdbx_description
1 polymer ?
#
loop_
_entity_poly.entity_id
_entity_poly.type
_entity_poly.pdbx_seq_one_letter_code
_entity_poly.pdbx_strand_id
1 'polypeptide(L)'
;MALESHLFAAALGALVPSFLLILQLEKQWARELPPQCGGVLDSVFWLLPGAIFPHLECLGVSGRALYVDFYVFDLFLFPLIYSTALLGVMRRVWPSRFLLWSLPVLAATCDVVENVSILQLLRRFPERWETLENVISVLTRAKWVGVLSSLLFVLVGTLKMTVQRAAKDKKSNKEE
;
A
#
# COMPACT_ATOMS: atom_id res chain seq x y z
N MET A 1 -1.12 -10.55 -23.81
CA MET A 1 -0.64 -9.16 -24.03
C MET A 1 -1.73 -8.09 -23.93
N ALA A 2 -2.87 -8.20 -24.64
CA ALA A 2 -3.94 -7.19 -24.55
C ALA A 2 -4.54 -7.10 -23.13
N LEU A 3 -4.97 -8.23 -22.56
CA LEU A 3 -5.55 -8.30 -21.21
C LEU A 3 -4.63 -7.70 -20.12
N GLU A 4 -3.36 -8.10 -20.09
CA GLU A 4 -2.37 -7.58 -19.13
C GLU A 4 -2.20 -6.05 -19.24
N SER A 5 -2.27 -5.52 -20.47
CA SER A 5 -2.17 -4.07 -20.71
C SER A 5 -3.43 -3.33 -20.26
N HIS A 6 -4.61 -3.92 -20.45
CA HIS A 6 -5.87 -3.38 -19.95
C HIS A 6 -5.93 -3.40 -18.42
N LEU A 7 -5.51 -4.49 -17.78
CA LEU A 7 -5.45 -4.60 -16.32
C LEU A 7 -4.48 -3.58 -15.73
N PHE A 8 -3.31 -3.42 -16.33
CA PHE A 8 -2.35 -2.38 -15.93
C PHE A 8 -2.95 -0.98 -16.05
N ALA A 9 -3.55 -0.65 -17.20
CA ALA A 9 -4.14 0.67 -17.44
C ALA A 9 -5.29 0.97 -16.47
N ALA A 10 -6.15 -0.02 -16.22
CA ALA A 10 -7.25 0.08 -15.26
C ALA A 10 -6.74 0.31 -13.83
N ALA A 11 -5.76 -0.49 -13.38
CA ALA A 11 -5.16 -0.34 -12.05
C ALA A 11 -4.46 1.02 -11.88
N LEU A 12 -3.71 1.46 -12.89
CA LEU A 12 -3.04 2.76 -12.88
C LEU A 12 -4.06 3.91 -12.81
N GLY A 13 -5.12 3.84 -13.62
CA GLY A 13 -6.22 4.83 -13.61
C GLY A 13 -7.02 4.83 -12.30
N ALA A 14 -7.09 3.69 -11.61
CA ALA A 14 -7.80 3.54 -10.34
C ALA A 14 -7.00 4.05 -9.12
N LEU A 15 -5.69 4.29 -9.22
CA LEU A 15 -4.87 4.74 -8.08
C LEU A 15 -5.38 6.05 -7.47
N VAL A 16 -5.56 7.08 -8.29
CA VAL A 16 -6.00 8.41 -7.82
C VAL A 16 -7.39 8.36 -7.17
N PRO A 17 -8.45 7.82 -7.81
CA PRO A 17 -9.76 7.74 -7.15
C PRO A 17 -9.74 6.86 -5.90
N SER A 18 -8.94 5.78 -5.87
CA SER A 18 -8.78 4.95 -4.67
C SER A 18 -8.14 5.71 -3.51
N PHE A 19 -7.07 6.47 -3.80
CA PHE A 19 -6.42 7.29 -2.79
C PHE A 19 -7.33 8.41 -2.29
N LEU A 20 -8.09 9.05 -3.17
CA LEU A 20 -9.10 10.05 -2.79
C LEU A 20 -10.21 9.44 -1.93
N LEU A 21 -10.63 8.21 -2.22
CA LEU A 21 -11.60 7.49 -1.39
C LEU A 21 -11.04 7.25 0.01
N ILE A 22 -9.80 6.78 0.14
CA ILE A 22 -9.13 6.58 1.43
C ILE A 22 -9.07 7.91 2.22
N LEU A 23 -8.60 9.00 1.60
CA LEU A 23 -8.55 10.31 2.24
C LEU A 23 -9.93 10.81 2.68
N GLN A 24 -10.98 10.51 1.91
CA GLN A 24 -12.35 10.86 2.26
C GLN A 24 -12.84 10.05 3.46
N LEU A 25 -12.52 8.76 3.53
CA LEU A 25 -12.83 7.90 4.68
C LEU A 25 -12.08 8.39 5.93
N GLU A 26 -10.78 8.69 5.83
CA GLU A 26 -9.99 9.26 6.95
C GLU A 26 -10.55 10.60 7.44
N LYS A 27 -11.07 11.43 6.53
CA LYS A 27 -11.71 12.70 6.89
C LYS A 27 -13.00 12.50 7.70
N GLN A 28 -13.71 11.38 7.52
CA GLN A 28 -14.86 11.05 8.38
C GLN A 28 -14.39 10.77 9.81
N TRP A 29 -13.28 10.07 9.99
CA TRP A 29 -12.73 9.77 11.30
C TRP A 29 -12.31 11.01 12.06
N ALA A 30 -11.68 11.97 11.37
CA ALA A 30 -11.28 13.24 11.96
C ALA A 30 -12.45 14.09 12.49
N ARG A 31 -13.70 13.79 12.08
CA ARG A 31 -14.90 14.45 12.60
C ARG A 31 -15.47 13.77 13.84
N GLU A 32 -15.31 12.45 13.94
CA GLU A 32 -15.94 11.63 14.98
C GLU A 32 -15.01 11.32 16.15
N LEU A 33 -13.69 11.43 15.95
CA LEU A 33 -12.68 11.04 16.92
C LEU A 33 -11.73 12.19 17.27
N PRO A 34 -11.19 12.21 18.50
CA PRO A 34 -10.08 13.11 18.84
C PRO A 34 -8.89 12.91 17.87
N PRO A 35 -8.18 13.97 17.46
CA PRO A 35 -7.08 13.87 16.50
C PRO A 35 -6.00 12.84 16.87
N GLN A 36 -5.75 12.65 18.18
CA GLN A 36 -4.78 11.70 18.70
C GLN A 36 -5.23 10.23 18.62
N CYS A 37 -6.53 9.97 18.46
CA CYS A 37 -7.09 8.63 18.31
C CYS A 37 -7.44 8.31 16.85
N GLY A 38 -7.48 9.30 15.97
CA GLY A 38 -7.88 9.12 14.58
C GLY A 38 -6.82 8.39 13.75
N GLY A 39 -7.28 7.65 12.74
CA GLY A 39 -6.42 7.00 11.76
C GLY A 39 -6.34 5.47 11.88
N VAL A 40 -5.90 4.88 10.79
CA VAL A 40 -5.76 3.44 10.60
C VAL A 40 -4.30 3.01 10.85
N LEU A 41 -4.11 1.90 11.57
CA LEU A 41 -2.79 1.38 11.98
C LEU A 41 -1.90 1.05 10.79
N ASP A 42 -2.48 0.63 9.67
CA ASP A 42 -1.80 0.24 8.43
C ASP A 42 -1.15 1.42 7.68
N SER A 43 -1.56 2.65 7.98
CA SER A 43 -0.93 3.89 7.50
C SER A 43 0.28 4.32 8.33
N VAL A 44 0.47 3.73 9.52
CA VAL A 44 1.59 4.06 10.41
C VAL A 44 2.87 3.41 9.89
N PHE A 45 3.75 4.24 9.30
CA PHE A 45 4.97 3.80 8.62
C PHE A 45 5.84 2.81 9.41
N TRP A 46 6.03 3.06 10.72
CA TRP A 46 6.87 2.25 11.59
C TRP A 46 6.12 1.80 12.85
N LEU A 47 4.96 1.17 12.65
CA LEU A 47 4.09 0.72 13.73
C LEU A 47 4.84 -0.19 14.72
N LEU A 48 4.82 0.19 16.00
CA LEU A 48 5.36 -0.62 17.10
C LEU A 48 4.24 -1.46 17.73
N PRO A 49 4.50 -2.72 18.13
CA PRO A 49 3.46 -3.59 18.69
C PRO A 49 2.75 -2.97 19.91
N GLY A 50 3.54 -2.38 20.82
CA GLY A 50 3.01 -1.75 22.04
C GLY A 50 2.15 -0.50 21.82
N ALA A 51 2.10 0.04 20.59
CA ALA A 51 1.22 1.16 20.25
C ALA A 51 -0.18 0.69 19.79
N ILE A 52 -0.34 -0.58 19.43
CA ILE A 52 -1.58 -1.10 18.83
C ILE A 52 -2.73 -1.10 19.83
N PHE A 53 -2.57 -1.76 20.99
CA PHE A 53 -3.64 -1.84 21.98
C PHE A 53 -4.07 -0.46 22.50
N PRO A 54 -3.16 0.45 22.91
CA PRO A 54 -3.54 1.80 23.31
C PRO A 54 -4.28 2.57 22.22
N HIS A 55 -3.92 2.39 20.95
CA HIS A 55 -4.64 2.99 19.83
C HIS A 55 -6.07 2.45 19.72
N LEU A 56 -6.25 1.13 19.76
CA LEU A 56 -7.57 0.49 19.72
C LEU A 56 -8.46 0.87 20.91
N GLU A 57 -7.86 1.14 22.07
CA GLU A 57 -8.53 1.68 23.25
C GLU A 57 -8.96 3.14 23.02
N CYS A 58 -8.05 3.99 22.52
CA CYS A 58 -8.30 5.40 22.18
C CYS A 58 -9.47 5.55 21.19
N LEU A 59 -9.56 4.66 20.20
CA LEU A 59 -10.66 4.64 19.21
C LEU A 59 -12.05 4.50 19.85
N GLY A 60 -12.14 3.86 21.02
CA GLY A 60 -13.43 3.54 21.64
C GLY A 60 -14.31 2.66 20.75
N VAL A 61 -15.58 2.54 21.10
CA VAL A 61 -16.52 1.67 20.37
C VAL A 61 -16.82 2.20 18.96
N SER A 62 -17.08 3.51 18.84
CA SER A 62 -17.40 4.14 17.55
C SER A 62 -16.22 4.10 16.58
N GLY A 63 -15.01 4.45 17.03
CA GLY A 63 -13.83 4.41 16.17
C GLY A 63 -13.48 3.02 15.68
N ARG A 64 -13.64 1.98 16.52
CA ARG A 64 -13.47 0.59 16.08
C ARG A 64 -14.52 0.15 15.06
N ALA A 65 -15.76 0.63 15.15
CA ALA A 65 -16.78 0.35 14.14
C ALA A 65 -16.43 1.00 12.79
N LEU A 66 -16.04 2.27 12.79
CA LEU A 66 -15.52 2.97 11.60
C LEU A 66 -14.30 2.25 11.01
N TYR A 67 -13.46 1.65 11.86
CA TYR A 67 -12.32 0.85 11.43
C TYR A 67 -12.72 -0.40 10.65
N VAL A 68 -13.76 -1.10 11.10
CA VAL A 68 -14.30 -2.24 10.34
C VAL A 68 -14.86 -1.79 9.00
N ASP A 69 -15.56 -0.65 8.95
CA ASP A 69 -16.14 -0.10 7.71
C ASP A 69 -15.05 0.32 6.70
N PHE A 70 -13.96 0.92 7.17
CA PHE A 70 -12.81 1.26 6.33
C PHE A 70 -12.24 0.04 5.59
N TYR A 71 -12.17 -1.11 6.27
CA TYR A 71 -11.65 -2.34 5.69
C TYR A 71 -12.54 -2.97 4.63
N VAL A 72 -13.77 -2.50 4.41
CA VAL A 72 -14.58 -2.97 3.27
C VAL A 72 -13.88 -2.67 1.94
N PHE A 73 -13.20 -1.53 1.85
CA PHE A 73 -12.42 -1.15 0.67
C PHE A 73 -10.95 -1.56 0.80
N ASP A 74 -10.33 -1.24 1.93
CA ASP A 74 -8.88 -1.32 2.07
C ASP A 74 -8.36 -2.76 2.24
N LEU A 75 -9.18 -3.71 2.69
CA LEU A 75 -8.74 -5.08 2.97
C LEU A 75 -8.15 -5.80 1.75
N PHE A 76 -8.75 -5.64 0.57
CA PHE A 76 -8.34 -6.36 -0.65
C PHE A 76 -8.24 -5.47 -1.88
N LEU A 77 -9.18 -4.54 -2.06
CA LEU A 77 -9.31 -3.81 -3.32
C LEU A 77 -8.14 -2.84 -3.51
N PHE A 78 -7.79 -2.09 -2.45
CA PHE A 78 -6.65 -1.18 -2.53
C PHE A 78 -5.29 -1.90 -2.73
N PRO A 79 -4.96 -2.97 -1.95
CA PRO A 79 -3.78 -3.80 -2.21
C PRO A 79 -3.69 -4.33 -3.64
N LEU A 80 -4.81 -4.79 -4.20
CA LEU A 80 -4.86 -5.29 -5.56
C LEU A 80 -4.59 -4.18 -6.59
N ILE A 81 -5.19 -3.01 -6.41
CA ILE A 81 -5.03 -1.86 -7.32
C ILE A 81 -3.58 -1.39 -7.33
N TYR A 82 -3.00 -1.07 -6.17
CA TYR A 82 -1.64 -0.51 -6.16
C TYR A 82 -0.59 -1.54 -6.59
N SER A 83 -0.73 -2.80 -6.18
CA SER A 83 0.25 -3.83 -6.55
C SER A 83 0.20 -4.13 -8.04
N THR A 84 -0.99 -4.17 -8.65
CA THR A 84 -1.14 -4.38 -10.10
C THR A 84 -0.56 -3.21 -10.89
N ALA A 85 -0.80 -1.97 -10.46
CA ALA A 85 -0.24 -0.79 -11.08
C ALA A 85 1.31 -0.80 -11.00
N LEU A 86 1.87 -0.99 -9.80
CA LEU A 86 3.32 -1.02 -9.59
C LEU A 86 3.98 -2.20 -10.31
N LEU A 87 3.39 -3.40 -10.27
CA LEU A 87 3.87 -4.57 -11.02
C LEU A 87 3.94 -4.26 -12.52
N GLY A 88 2.91 -3.64 -13.07
CA GLY A 88 2.86 -3.29 -14.49
C GLY A 88 3.91 -2.26 -14.89
N VAL A 89 4.20 -1.26 -14.04
CA VAL A 89 5.31 -0.33 -14.28
C VAL A 89 6.66 -1.05 -14.17
N MET A 90 6.86 -1.82 -13.09
CA MET A 90 8.11 -2.53 -12.81
C MET A 90 8.48 -3.52 -13.92
N ARG A 91 7.52 -4.24 -14.50
CA ARG A 91 7.78 -5.13 -15.66
C ARG A 91 8.19 -4.37 -16.92
N ARG A 92 7.80 -3.10 -17.06
CA ARG A 92 8.18 -2.25 -18.20
C ARG A 92 9.57 -1.63 -18.02
N VAL A 93 9.92 -1.21 -16.80
CA VAL A 93 11.23 -0.61 -16.50
C VAL A 93 12.34 -1.64 -16.23
N TRP A 94 11.97 -2.84 -15.74
CA TRP A 94 12.89 -3.91 -15.35
C TRP A 94 12.44 -5.30 -15.85
N PRO A 95 12.28 -5.50 -17.18
CA PRO A 95 11.64 -6.71 -17.74
C PRO A 95 12.34 -8.02 -17.36
N SER A 96 13.67 -8.02 -17.17
CA SER A 96 14.47 -9.21 -16.85
C SER A 96 14.74 -9.42 -15.36
N ARG A 97 14.19 -8.59 -14.46
CA ARG A 97 14.49 -8.65 -13.02
C ARG A 97 13.29 -9.11 -12.20
N PHE A 98 12.99 -10.40 -12.23
CA PHE A 98 11.87 -11.04 -11.51
C PHE A 98 11.74 -10.57 -10.05
N LEU A 99 12.85 -10.62 -9.31
CA LEU A 99 12.91 -10.23 -7.90
C LEU A 99 12.48 -8.78 -7.65
N LEU A 100 12.70 -7.88 -8.60
CA LEU A 100 12.29 -6.49 -8.45
C LEU A 100 10.79 -6.34 -8.65
N TRP A 101 10.24 -6.93 -9.72
CA TRP A 101 8.82 -6.79 -10.00
C TRP A 101 7.92 -7.69 -9.13
N SER A 102 8.48 -8.61 -8.34
CA SER A 102 7.75 -9.33 -7.28
C SER A 102 7.51 -8.49 -6.01
N LEU A 103 8.27 -7.40 -5.80
CA LEU A 103 8.17 -6.57 -4.58
C LEU A 103 6.75 -6.02 -4.32
N PRO A 104 6.02 -5.47 -5.32
CA PRO A 104 4.67 -4.95 -5.09
C PRO A 104 3.68 -6.04 -4.67
N VAL A 105 3.86 -7.27 -5.18
CA VAL A 105 2.99 -8.41 -4.86
C VAL A 105 3.25 -8.90 -3.43
N LEU A 106 4.52 -8.95 -3.03
CA LEU A 106 4.89 -9.27 -1.65
C LEU A 106 4.37 -8.22 -0.66
N ALA A 107 4.48 -6.94 -1.01
CA ALA A 107 3.94 -5.85 -0.20
C ALA A 107 2.42 -5.96 -0.02
N ALA A 108 1.66 -6.18 -1.10
CA ALA A 108 0.22 -6.37 -1.02
C ALA A 108 -0.19 -7.65 -0.28
N THR A 109 0.62 -8.71 -0.36
CA THR A 109 0.37 -9.91 0.46
C THR A 109 0.53 -9.60 1.95
N CYS A 110 1.57 -8.85 2.33
CA CYS A 110 1.75 -8.41 3.71
C CYS A 110 0.58 -7.53 4.17
N ASP A 111 0.12 -6.62 3.33
CA ASP A 111 -1.01 -5.71 3.55
C ASP A 111 -2.31 -6.45 3.84
N VAL A 112 -2.65 -7.44 3.00
CA VAL A 112 -3.86 -8.25 3.19
C VAL A 112 -3.80 -9.03 4.50
N VAL A 113 -2.66 -9.66 4.80
CA VAL A 113 -2.50 -10.46 6.04
C VAL A 113 -2.52 -9.55 7.27
N GLU A 114 -1.92 -8.36 7.17
CA GLU A 114 -1.97 -7.32 8.20
C GLU A 114 -3.42 -6.90 8.47
N ASN A 115 -4.15 -6.52 7.44
CA ASN A 115 -5.53 -6.04 7.55
C ASN A 115 -6.46 -7.12 8.13
N VAL A 116 -6.29 -8.38 7.73
CA VAL A 116 -6.99 -9.52 8.35
C VAL A 116 -6.63 -9.65 9.83
N SER A 117 -5.36 -9.49 10.18
CA SER A 117 -4.89 -9.58 11.58
C SER A 117 -5.46 -8.44 12.44
N ILE A 118 -5.53 -7.22 11.91
CA ILE A 118 -6.14 -6.08 12.60
C ILE A 118 -7.63 -6.32 12.82
N LEU A 119 -8.36 -6.83 11.83
CA LEU A 119 -9.77 -7.23 12.00
C LEU A 119 -9.97 -8.28 13.11
N GLN A 120 -9.02 -9.20 13.28
CA GLN A 120 -9.06 -10.19 14.37
C GLN A 120 -8.85 -9.54 15.74
N LEU A 121 -7.98 -8.54 15.86
CA LEU A 121 -7.84 -7.75 17.09
C LEU A 121 -9.11 -6.95 17.40
N LEU A 122 -9.68 -6.28 16.39
CA LEU A 122 -10.92 -5.50 16.55
C LEU A 122 -12.09 -6.37 17.06
N ARG A 123 -12.19 -7.62 16.59
CA ARG A 123 -13.23 -8.58 17.01
C ARG A 123 -13.03 -9.13 18.43
N ARG A 124 -11.79 -9.25 18.88
CA ARG A 124 -11.46 -9.76 20.24
C ARG A 124 -11.38 -8.66 21.29
N PHE A 125 -11.28 -7.40 20.89
CA PHE A 125 -11.17 -6.28 21.81
C PHE A 125 -12.32 -6.31 22.86
N PRO A 126 -12.05 -6.12 24.17
CA PRO A 126 -10.80 -5.64 24.79
C PRO A 126 -9.79 -6.72 25.19
N GLU A 127 -9.95 -7.97 24.76
CA GLU A 127 -8.93 -9.01 25.00
C GLU A 127 -7.64 -8.66 24.24
N ARG A 128 -6.52 -8.59 24.96
CA ARG A 128 -5.22 -8.28 24.38
C ARG A 128 -4.58 -9.53 23.77
N TRP A 129 -3.99 -9.38 22.58
CA TRP A 129 -3.28 -10.46 21.89
C TRP A 129 -1.91 -10.01 21.39
N GLU A 130 -0.93 -10.02 22.30
CA GLU A 130 0.42 -9.49 22.04
C GLU A 130 1.15 -10.17 20.88
N THR A 131 0.99 -11.47 20.70
CA THR A 131 1.59 -12.19 19.56
C THR A 131 1.06 -11.64 18.23
N LEU A 132 -0.25 -11.37 18.14
CA LEU A 132 -0.85 -10.84 16.92
C LEU A 132 -0.48 -9.36 16.71
N GLU A 133 -0.35 -8.56 17.77
CA GLU A 133 0.21 -7.20 17.72
C GLU A 133 1.62 -7.19 17.10
N ASN A 134 2.47 -8.15 17.49
CA ASN A 134 3.80 -8.32 16.91
C ASN A 134 3.76 -8.69 15.42
N VAL A 135 2.87 -9.60 15.04
CA VAL A 135 2.67 -10.01 13.64
C VAL A 135 2.24 -8.80 12.80
N ILE A 136 1.24 -8.04 13.24
CA ILE A 136 0.79 -6.81 12.57
C ILE A 136 1.96 -5.85 12.37
N SER A 137 2.69 -5.51 13.44
CA SER A 137 3.85 -4.61 13.35
C SER A 137 4.93 -5.07 12.36
N VAL A 138 5.23 -6.37 12.30
CA VAL A 138 6.18 -6.91 11.31
C VAL A 138 5.62 -6.78 9.89
N LEU A 139 4.35 -7.12 9.67
CA LEU A 139 3.70 -7.03 8.37
C LEU A 139 3.59 -5.58 7.87
N THR A 140 3.18 -4.63 8.72
CA THR A 140 3.13 -3.20 8.40
C THR A 140 4.48 -2.70 7.92
N ARG A 141 5.56 -3.00 8.67
CA ARG A 141 6.92 -2.60 8.29
C ARG A 141 7.40 -3.28 7.00
N ALA A 142 7.15 -4.57 6.85
CA ALA A 142 7.53 -5.33 5.65
C ALA A 142 6.81 -4.77 4.40
N LYS A 143 5.52 -4.48 4.52
CA LYS A 143 4.73 -3.78 3.50
C LYS A 143 5.38 -2.45 3.12
N TRP A 144 5.63 -1.57 4.08
CA TRP A 144 6.21 -0.25 3.81
C TRP A 144 7.58 -0.33 3.16
N VAL A 145 8.46 -1.23 3.61
CA VAL A 145 9.74 -1.50 2.96
C VAL A 145 9.53 -1.95 1.51
N GLY A 146 8.58 -2.86 1.25
CA GLY A 146 8.26 -3.34 -0.09
C GLY A 146 7.69 -2.25 -1.01
N VAL A 147 6.77 -1.43 -0.52
CA VAL A 147 6.17 -0.30 -1.24
C VAL A 147 7.24 0.75 -1.58
N LEU A 148 8.00 1.22 -0.59
CA LEU A 148 9.04 2.23 -0.80
C LEU A 148 10.14 1.73 -1.75
N SER A 149 10.56 0.47 -1.60
CA SER A 149 11.54 -0.14 -2.51
C SER A 149 11.00 -0.17 -3.93
N SER A 150 9.73 -0.56 -4.12
CA SER A 150 9.08 -0.57 -5.43
C SER A 150 9.05 0.82 -6.06
N LEU A 151 8.66 1.85 -5.30
CA LEU A 151 8.65 3.24 -5.77
C LEU A 151 10.05 3.73 -6.16
N LEU A 152 11.07 3.41 -5.35
CA LEU A 152 12.47 3.74 -5.65
C LEU A 152 12.93 3.09 -6.97
N PHE A 153 12.65 1.80 -7.16
CA PHE A 153 13.02 1.11 -8.39
C PHE A 153 12.25 1.61 -9.61
N VAL A 154 10.98 2.00 -9.46
CA VAL A 154 10.22 2.67 -10.53
C VAL A 154 10.88 4.00 -10.92
N LEU A 155 11.25 4.83 -9.94
CA LEU A 155 11.90 6.10 -10.19
C LEU A 155 13.23 5.93 -10.93
N VAL A 156 14.10 5.06 -10.41
CA VAL A 156 15.42 4.76 -11.02
C VAL A 156 15.26 4.17 -12.42
N GLY A 157 14.34 3.22 -12.59
CA GLY A 157 14.09 2.57 -13.87
C GLY A 157 13.56 3.54 -14.93
N THR A 158 12.64 4.43 -14.54
CA THR A 158 12.07 5.46 -15.43
C THR A 158 13.15 6.47 -15.85
N LEU A 159 13.97 6.94 -14.90
CA LEU A 159 15.08 7.85 -15.19
C LEU A 159 16.12 7.22 -16.13
N LYS A 160 16.45 5.94 -15.92
CA LYS A 160 17.34 5.21 -16.83
C LYS A 160 16.77 5.16 -18.25
N MET A 161 15.48 4.88 -18.39
CA MET A 161 14.82 4.82 -19.71
C MET A 161 14.81 6.17 -20.43
N THR A 162 14.53 7.27 -19.72
CA THR A 162 14.53 8.62 -20.34
C THR A 162 15.92 9.03 -20.79
N VAL A 163 16.95 8.78 -19.99
CA VAL A 163 18.35 9.05 -20.35
C VAL A 163 18.79 8.24 -21.56
N GLN A 164 18.45 6.96 -21.62
CA GLN A 164 18.79 6.09 -22.76
C GLN A 164 18.09 6.51 -24.06
N ARG A 165 16.83 6.93 -23.99
CA ARG A 165 16.09 7.45 -25.15
C ARG A 165 16.73 8.74 -25.67
N ALA A 166 16.98 9.70 -24.79
CA ALA A 166 17.63 10.96 -25.17
C ALA A 166 19.03 10.76 -25.79
N ALA A 167 19.79 9.78 -25.31
CA ALA A 167 21.09 9.43 -25.90
C ALA A 167 20.95 8.79 -27.30
N LYS A 168 19.92 7.97 -27.52
CA LYS A 168 19.64 7.34 -28.81
C LYS A 168 19.18 8.36 -29.86
N ASP A 169 18.30 9.28 -29.47
CA ASP A 169 17.78 10.33 -30.38
C ASP A 169 18.90 11.27 -30.84
N LYS A 170 19.83 11.63 -29.93
CA LYS A 170 21.04 12.39 -30.28
C LYS A 170 21.97 11.67 -31.24
N LYS A 171 22.01 10.33 -31.21
CA LYS A 171 22.82 9.53 -32.13
C LYS A 171 22.18 9.47 -33.52
N SER A 172 20.86 9.29 -33.59
CA SER A 172 20.11 9.29 -34.85
C SER A 172 20.26 10.61 -35.62
N ASN A 173 20.13 11.76 -34.95
CA ASN A 173 20.28 13.08 -35.59
C ASN A 173 21.71 13.43 -36.04
N LYS A 174 22.73 12.63 -35.68
CA LYS A 174 24.10 12.82 -36.16
C LYS A 174 24.44 11.95 -37.37
N GLU A 175 23.61 10.96 -37.67
CA GLU A 175 23.80 10.01 -38.78
C GLU A 175 22.97 10.40 -40.03
N GLU A 176 22.07 11.39 -39.93
CA GLU A 176 21.41 12.11 -41.04
C GLU A 176 22.16 13.39 -41.41
#